data_AF-A0A354SMD3-F1
#
_entry.id   AF-A0A354SMD3-F1
#
_cell.length_a   1.000
_cell.length_b   1.000
_cell.length_c   1.000
_cell.angle_alpha   90.00
_cell.angle_beta   90.00
_cell.angle_gamma   90.00
#
_symmetry.space_group_name_H-M   'P 1'
#
loop_
_entity.id
_entity.type
_entity.pdbx_description
1 polymer ?
#
loop_
_entity_poly.entity_id
_entity_poly.type
_entity_poly.pdbx_seq_one_letter_code
_entity_poly.pdbx_strand_id
1 'polypeptide(L)' 'GERKIPILGINTGHLGFLSGISIDKIEVDLMDILQGFYRVEERSLLSLCSSYPSSLRIED' A
#
# COMPACT_ATOMS: atom_id res chain seq x y z
N GLY A 1 -3.20 -6.81 3.41
CA GLY A 1 -4.60 -6.73 3.88
C GLY A 1 -5.25 -8.10 3.80
N GLU A 2 -6.42 -8.30 4.40
CA GLU A 2 -7.03 -9.63 4.59
C GLU A 2 -7.17 -10.45 3.30
N ARG A 3 -7.36 -9.80 2.16
CA ARG A 3 -7.49 -10.45 0.84
C ARG A 3 -6.18 -11.03 0.29
N LYS A 4 -5.02 -10.73 0.89
CA LYS A 4 -3.67 -11.17 0.44
C LYS A 4 -3.36 -10.95 -1.05
N ILE A 5 -4.00 -9.96 -1.67
CA ILE A 5 -3.73 -9.57 -3.06
C ILE A 5 -2.47 -8.68 -3.09
N PRO A 6 -1.42 -9.04 -3.85
CA PRO A 6 -0.26 -8.18 -4.04
C PRO A 6 -0.64 -6.86 -4.70
N ILE A 7 0.01 -5.77 -4.32
CA ILE A 7 -0.26 -4.42 -4.85
C ILE A 7 0.99 -3.94 -5.58
N LEU A 8 0.81 -3.49 -6.82
CA LEU A 8 1.85 -2.83 -7.61
C LEU A 8 1.57 -1.32 -7.65
N GLY A 9 2.52 -0.52 -7.15
CA GLY A 9 2.44 0.95 -7.22
C GLY A 9 3.31 1.48 -8.36
N ILE A 10 2.71 2.23 -9.29
CA ILE A 10 3.40 2.91 -10.38
C ILE A 10 3.59 4.39 -10.01
N ASN A 11 4.80 4.90 -10.19
CA ASN A 11 5.06 6.33 -10.03
C ASN A 11 4.81 7.08 -11.34
N THR A 12 3.90 8.06 -11.32
CA THR A 12 3.62 8.94 -12.46
C THR A 12 4.21 10.35 -12.30
N GLY A 13 4.99 10.60 -11.24
CA GLY A 13 5.62 11.89 -10.93
C GLY A 13 7.05 11.75 -10.35
N HIS A 14 7.42 12.59 -9.37
CA HIS A 14 8.73 12.51 -8.70
C HIS A 14 8.88 11.24 -7.83
N LEU A 15 10.12 10.81 -7.55
CA LEU A 15 10.45 9.57 -6.83
C LEU A 15 9.59 9.38 -5.55
N GLY A 16 8.76 8.34 -5.53
CA GLY A 16 7.76 8.07 -4.51
C GLY A 16 8.19 6.90 -3.63
N PHE A 17 8.04 7.07 -2.32
CA PHE A 17 8.47 6.09 -1.30
C PHE A 17 7.85 4.68 -1.47
N LEU A 18 6.69 4.58 -2.13
CA LEU A 18 5.94 3.32 -2.27
C LEU A 18 5.94 2.75 -3.69
N SER A 19 6.50 3.45 -4.67
CA SER A 19 6.42 3.09 -6.10
C SER A 19 7.79 2.66 -6.61
N GLY A 20 7.89 1.37 -6.93
CA GLY A 20 9.13 0.73 -7.41
C GLY A 20 9.38 0.87 -8.92
N ILE A 21 8.37 1.29 -9.69
CA ILE A 21 8.41 1.39 -11.16
C ILE A 21 8.24 2.86 -11.57
N SER A 22 9.16 3.35 -12.40
CA SER A 22 9.02 4.64 -13.11
C SER A 22 8.22 4.45 -14.39
N ILE A 23 7.42 5.45 -14.77
CA ILE A 23 6.60 5.38 -15.98
C ILE A 23 7.40 5.05 -17.26
N ASP A 24 8.64 5.55 -17.37
CA ASP A 24 9.50 5.34 -18.53
C ASP A 24 9.94 3.87 -18.72
N LYS A 25 9.77 3.02 -17.71
CA LYS A 25 10.19 1.60 -17.70
C LYS A 25 9.03 0.63 -17.57
N ILE A 26 7.80 1.15 -17.57
CA ILE A 26 6.62 0.36 -17.23
C ILE A 26 6.44 -0.87 -18.12
N GLU A 27 6.76 -0.77 -19.42
CA GLU A 27 6.60 -1.90 -20.36
C GLU A 27 7.52 -3.08 -20.02
N VAL A 28 8.79 -2.79 -19.68
CA VAL A 28 9.78 -3.80 -19.31
C VAL A 28 9.44 -4.40 -17.95
N ASP A 29 9.16 -3.56 -16.96
CA ASP A 29 8.88 -4.04 -15.60
C ASP A 29 7.57 -4.85 -15.56
N LEU A 30 6.58 -4.52 -16.41
CA LEU A 30 5.35 -5.30 -16.54
C LEU A 30 5.61 -6.67 -17.19
N MET A 31 6.49 -6.74 -18.20
CA MET A 31 6.92 -8.00 -18.81
C MET A 31 7.55 -8.93 -17.76
N ASP A 32 8.45 -8.40 -16.93
CA ASP A 32 9.08 -9.16 -15.84
C ASP A 32 8.04 -9.72 -14.87
N ILE A 33 7.06 -8.91 -14.47
CA ILE A 33 5.96 -9.34 -13.59
C ILE A 33 5.14 -10.46 -14.22
N LEU A 34 4.76 -10.32 -15.50
CA LEU A 34 3.99 -11.32 -16.23
C LEU A 34 4.77 -12.64 -16.43
N GLN A 35 6.09 -12.56 -16.53
CA GLN A 35 6.98 -13.72 -16.61
C GLN A 35 7.28 -14.35 -15.24
N GLY A 36 6.80 -13.75 -14.15
CA GLY A 36 7.00 -14.24 -12.78
C GLY A 36 8.30 -13.77 -12.13
N PHE A 37 9.02 -12.83 -12.74
CA PHE A 37 10.26 -12.26 -12.24
C PHE A 37 9.99 -11.12 -11.25
N TYR A 38 9.27 -11.43 -10.17
CA TYR A 38 8.99 -10.49 -9.10
C TYR A 38 9.05 -11.18 -7.73
N ARG A 39 9.18 -10.38 -6.67
CA ARG A 39 9.03 -10.82 -5.29
C ARG A 39 7.94 -10.02 -4.61
N VAL A 40 7.08 -10.70 -3.86
CA VAL A 40 6.10 -10.03 -2.99
C VAL A 40 6.82 -9.66 -1.69
N GLU A 41 6.84 -8.37 -1.38
CA GLU A 41 7.36 -7.83 -0.13
C GLU A 41 6.18 -7.55 0.82
N GLU A 42 6.23 -8.09 2.03
CA GLU A 42 5.21 -7.82 3.05
C GLU A 42 5.47 -6.48 3.74
N ARG A 43 4.43 -5.65 3.86
CA ARG A 43 4.48 -4.38 4.60
C ARG A 43 3.57 -4.46 5.81
N SER A 44 4.09 -4.00 6.95
CA SER A 44 3.29 -3.87 8.18
C SER A 44 2.24 -2.77 8.02
N LEU A 45 1.06 -3.00 8.56
CA LEU A 45 -0.01 -1.99 8.65
C LEU A 45 -0.18 -1.59 10.11
N LEU A 46 -0.38 -0.29 10.35
CA LEU A 46 -0.79 0.21 11.65
C LEU A 46 -2.31 0.08 11.76
N SER A 47 -2.78 -0.48 12.88
CA SER A 47 -4.18 -0.50 13.26
C SER A 47 -4.40 0.54 14.36
N LEU A 48 -5.42 1.38 14.21
CA LEU A 48 -5.76 2.43 15.16
C LEU A 48 -7.16 2.20 15.71
N CYS A 49 -7.30 2.23 17.04
CA CYS A 49 -8.56 2.22 17.74
C CYS A 49 -8.65 3.47 18.62
N SER A 50 -9.80 4.12 18.64
CA SER A 50 -10.08 5.25 19.53
C SER A 50 -11.39 4.98 20.27
N SER A 51 -11.42 5.32 21.55
CA SER A 51 -12.63 5.29 22.38
C SER A 51 -12.84 6.67 23.00
N TYR A 52 -14.07 7.16 22.96
CA TYR A 52 -14.45 8.32 23.76
C TYR A 52 -14.55 7.91 25.23
N PRO A 53 -14.04 8.73 26.18
CA PRO A 53 -14.22 8.46 27.60
C PRO A 53 -15.71 8.54 27.94
N SER A 54 -16.24 7.47 28.54
CA SER A 54 -17.65 7.34 28.95
C SER A 54 -18.06 8.31 30.07
N SER A 55 -17.13 9.09 30.62
CA SER A 55 -17.36 10.11 31.64
C SER A 55 -17.84 11.46 31.10
N LEU A 56 -18.03 11.59 29.78
CA LEU A 56 -18.62 12.79 29.15
C LEU A 56 -20.10 12.55 28.77
N ARG A 57 -20.87 11.92 29.66
CA ARG A 57 -22.34 12.03 29.59
C ARG A 57 -22.71 13.32 30.30
N ILE A 58 -23.02 14.36 29.54
CA ILE A 58 -23.83 15.46 30.05
C ILE A 58 -25.23 14.86 30.20
N GLU A 59 -25.64 14.60 31.45
CA GLU A 59 -27.04 14.31 31.74
C GLU A 59 -27.85 15.58 31.43
N ASP A 60 -28.99 15.39 30.76
CA ASP A 60 -29.93 16.45 30.36
C ASP A 60 -30.47 17.25 31.57
#